data_AF-A0A4P8EF78-F1
#
_entry.id   AF-A0A4P8EF78-F1
#
_cell.length_a   1.000
_cell.length_b   1.000
_cell.length_c   1.000
_cell.angle_alpha   90.00
_cell.angle_beta   90.00
_cell.angle_gamma   90.00
#
_symmetry.space_group_name_H-M   'P 1'
#
loop_
_entity.id
_entity.type
_entity.pdbx_description
1 polymer ?
#
loop_
_entity_poly.entity_id
_entity_poly.type
_entity_poly.pdbx_seq_one_letter_code
_entity_poly.pdbx_strand_id
1 'polypeptide(L)'
;MSNEVTLSDESLAGFSQPAKDRLRAATVDYLDELISESYRLEASMNSDNGPTEITQGMVNDAVVFKKRLPTKKKWKFWRVVTRVAGSLLPLLVGFFFNSDKLTDGNNLVLFALLLVVTAVVITVSVLMDV
;
A
#
# COMPACT_ATOMS: atom_id res chain seq x y z
N MET A 1 -25.00 -2.98 7.53
CA MET A 1 -25.44 -1.85 8.37
C MET A 1 -24.60 -0.65 7.98
N SER A 2 -25.21 0.43 7.53
CA SER A 2 -24.52 1.69 7.22
C SER A 2 -24.24 2.43 8.52
N ASN A 3 -22.98 2.55 8.90
CA ASN A 3 -22.58 3.44 10.00
C ASN A 3 -22.65 4.88 9.50
N GLU A 4 -23.83 5.49 9.59
CA GLU A 4 -24.06 6.85 9.12
C GLU A 4 -23.48 7.84 10.12
N VAL A 5 -22.20 8.21 9.93
CA VAL A 5 -21.57 9.29 10.69
C VAL A 5 -22.10 10.62 10.15
N THR A 6 -23.09 11.18 10.84
CA THR A 6 -23.64 12.50 10.49
C THR A 6 -22.73 13.59 11.04
N LEU A 7 -21.97 14.24 10.17
CA LEU A 7 -21.20 15.45 10.50
C LEU A 7 -22.13 16.66 10.33
N SER A 8 -22.19 17.57 11.31
CA SER A 8 -22.96 18.81 11.16
C SER A 8 -22.33 19.69 10.08
N ASP A 9 -23.14 20.16 9.13
CA ASP A 9 -22.66 21.02 8.03
C ASP A 9 -22.08 22.35 8.53
N GLU A 10 -22.51 22.80 9.71
CA GLU A 10 -21.99 23.99 10.39
C GLU A 10 -20.49 23.86 10.72
N SER A 11 -20.04 22.67 11.12
CA SER A 11 -18.61 22.39 11.37
C SER A 11 -17.79 22.34 10.08
N LEU A 12 -18.45 22.24 8.93
CA LEU A 12 -17.84 22.07 7.61
C LEU A 12 -18.02 23.31 6.72
N ALA A 13 -18.38 24.46 7.29
CA ALA A 13 -18.66 25.68 6.54
C ALA A 13 -17.50 26.14 5.62
N GLY A 14 -16.24 25.85 6.01
CA GLY A 14 -15.04 26.15 5.21
C GLY A 14 -14.62 25.08 4.21
N PHE A 15 -15.31 23.94 4.13
CA PHE A 15 -14.92 22.81 3.29
C PHE A 15 -15.56 22.93 1.91
N SER A 16 -14.74 22.78 0.85
CA SER A 16 -15.25 22.56 -0.50
C SER A 16 -15.96 21.21 -0.60
N GLN A 17 -16.86 21.03 -1.57
CA GLN A 17 -17.56 19.75 -1.75
C GLN A 17 -16.59 18.55 -1.88
N PRO A 18 -15.51 18.62 -2.69
CA PRO A 18 -14.53 17.53 -2.75
C PRO A 18 -13.83 17.26 -1.42
N ALA A 19 -13.61 18.28 -0.60
CA ALA A 19 -13.02 18.12 0.73
C ALA A 19 -13.99 17.41 1.69
N LYS A 20 -15.30 17.73 1.62
CA LYS A 20 -16.34 17.02 2.38
C LYS A 20 -16.41 15.55 1.98
N ASP A 21 -16.39 15.26 0.68
CA ASP A 21 -16.43 13.89 0.16
C ASP A 21 -15.20 13.09 0.62
N ARG A 22 -14.01 13.70 0.56
CA ARG A 22 -12.78 13.06 1.03
C ARG A 22 -12.74 12.86 2.54
N LEU A 23 -13.29 13.80 3.31
CA LEU A 23 -13.43 13.66 4.77
C LEU A 23 -14.35 12.48 5.10
N ARG A 24 -15.52 12.38 4.46
CA ARG A 24 -16.46 11.26 4.65
C ARG A 24 -15.79 9.91 4.34
N ALA A 25 -15.08 9.83 3.21
CA ALA A 25 -14.34 8.61 2.85
C ALA A 25 -13.28 8.26 3.90
N ALA A 26 -12.49 9.24 4.35
CA ALA A 26 -11.47 9.03 5.38
C ALA A 26 -12.08 8.62 6.73
N THR A 27 -13.27 9.11 7.09
CA THR A 27 -13.99 8.70 8.29
C THR A 27 -14.45 7.24 8.20
N VAL A 28 -14.99 6.82 7.06
CA VAL A 28 -15.39 5.43 6.83
C VAL A 28 -14.17 4.50 6.92
N ASP A 29 -13.08 4.85 6.22
CA ASP A 29 -11.82 4.09 6.28
C ASP A 29 -11.30 3.99 7.73
N TYR A 30 -11.35 5.08 8.49
CA TYR A 30 -10.94 5.10 9.90
C TYR A 30 -11.81 4.17 10.76
N LEU A 31 -13.13 4.18 10.57
CA LEU A 31 -14.04 3.29 11.30
C LEU A 31 -13.77 1.82 10.98
N ASP A 32 -13.62 1.46 9.70
CA ASP A 32 -13.34 0.09 9.30
C ASP A 32 -12.02 -0.41 9.92
N GLU A 33 -10.99 0.42 9.90
CA GLU A 33 -9.73 0.10 10.52
C GLU A 33 -9.80 0.01 12.05
N LEU A 34 -10.65 0.82 12.70
CA LEU A 34 -10.87 0.77 14.14
C LEU A 34 -11.61 -0.52 14.53
N ILE A 35 -12.65 -0.88 13.79
CA ILE A 35 -13.41 -2.12 13.97
C ILE A 35 -12.47 -3.32 13.83
N SER A 36 -11.68 -3.36 12.76
CA SER A 36 -10.71 -4.45 12.54
C SER A 36 -9.70 -4.57 13.68
N GLU A 37 -9.25 -3.45 14.25
CA GLU A 37 -8.31 -3.45 15.36
C GLU A 37 -8.96 -3.91 16.67
N SER A 38 -10.22 -3.54 16.92
CA SER A 38 -10.99 -4.07 18.05
C SER A 38 -11.18 -5.58 17.97
N TYR A 39 -11.50 -6.13 16.79
CA TYR A 39 -11.53 -7.59 16.58
C TYR A 39 -10.16 -8.24 16.77
N ARG A 40 -9.08 -7.58 16.35
CA ARG A 40 -7.71 -8.08 16.56
C ARG A 40 -7.38 -8.18 18.05
N LEU A 41 -7.77 -7.18 18.84
CA LEU A 41 -7.56 -7.17 20.29
C LEU A 41 -8.39 -8.27 20.96
N GLU A 42 -9.66 -8.44 20.57
CA GLU A 42 -10.50 -9.52 21.06
C GLU A 42 -9.88 -10.89 20.77
N ALA A 43 -9.49 -11.15 19.52
CA ALA A 43 -8.86 -12.41 19.13
C ALA A 43 -7.54 -12.67 19.88
N SER A 44 -6.83 -11.62 20.31
CA SER A 44 -5.60 -11.77 21.09
C SER A 44 -5.85 -12.11 22.56
N MET A 45 -7.03 -11.78 23.09
CA MET A 45 -7.43 -12.03 24.48
C MET A 45 -8.31 -13.27 24.62
N ASN A 46 -9.04 -13.66 23.56
CA ASN A 46 -9.90 -14.82 23.52
C ASN A 46 -9.09 -16.09 23.16
N SER A 47 -8.20 -16.50 24.07
CA SER A 47 -7.34 -17.68 23.90
C SER A 47 -8.13 -18.99 23.75
N ASP A 48 -9.35 -19.02 24.28
CA ASP A 48 -10.16 -20.22 24.39
C ASP A 48 -11.17 -20.36 23.23
N ASN A 49 -11.10 -19.48 22.22
CA ASN A 49 -12.02 -19.42 21.08
C ASN A 49 -13.51 -19.42 21.49
N GLY A 50 -13.82 -18.73 22.59
CA GLY A 50 -15.20 -18.50 23.03
C GLY A 50 -15.97 -17.56 22.10
N PRO A 51 -17.24 -17.28 22.40
CA PRO A 51 -18.03 -16.32 21.62
C PRO A 51 -17.34 -14.96 21.54
N THR A 52 -17.27 -14.39 20.33
CA THR A 52 -16.63 -13.09 20.11
C THR A 52 -17.41 -11.97 20.80
N GLU A 53 -16.72 -11.24 21.69
CA GLU A 53 -17.29 -10.08 22.39
C GLU A 53 -16.32 -8.88 22.35
N ILE A 54 -16.74 -7.82 21.66
CA ILE A 54 -15.98 -6.57 21.62
C ILE A 54 -16.38 -5.68 22.80
N THR A 55 -15.47 -5.54 23.76
CA THR A 55 -15.70 -4.72 24.96
C THR A 55 -15.36 -3.24 24.72
N GLN A 56 -15.89 -2.35 25.56
CA GLN A 56 -15.53 -0.92 25.55
C GLN A 56 -14.01 -0.70 25.73
N GLY A 57 -13.35 -1.52 26.54
CA GLY A 57 -11.90 -1.45 26.74
C GLY A 57 -11.12 -1.69 25.45
N MET A 58 -11.50 -2.71 24.67
CA MET A 58 -10.88 -3.02 23.38
C MET A 58 -11.08 -1.90 22.36
N VAL A 59 -12.24 -1.24 22.35
CA VAL A 59 -12.46 -0.07 21.48
C VAL A 59 -11.56 1.10 21.89
N ASN A 60 -11.45 1.38 23.19
CA ASN A 60 -10.59 2.46 23.70
C ASN A 60 -9.11 2.21 23.38
N ASP A 61 -8.65 0.97 23.55
CA ASP A 61 -7.29 0.57 23.23
C ASP A 61 -7.02 0.66 21.72
N ALA A 62 -7.98 0.26 20.87
CA ALA A 62 -7.89 0.44 19.42
C ALA A 62 -7.79 1.93 19.02
N VAL A 63 -8.54 2.82 19.68
CA VAL A 63 -8.43 4.28 19.46
C VAL A 63 -7.04 4.80 19.85
N VAL A 64 -6.52 4.38 21.02
CA VAL A 64 -5.17 4.77 21.48
C VAL A 64 -4.10 4.26 20.52
N PHE A 65 -4.24 3.02 20.05
CA PHE A 65 -3.35 2.41 19.07
C PHE A 65 -3.31 3.24 17.77
N LYS A 66 -4.47 3.63 17.25
CA LYS A 66 -4.58 4.47 16.05
C LYS A 66 -3.98 5.87 16.21
N LYS A 67 -4.09 6.48 17.40
CA LYS A 67 -3.50 7.80 17.67
C LYS A 67 -1.99 7.78 17.81
N ARG A 68 -1.42 6.68 18.33
CA ARG A 68 0.00 6.60 18.69
C ARG A 68 0.89 6.06 17.58
N LEU A 69 0.37 5.17 16.73
CA LEU A 69 1.19 4.62 15.64
C LEU A 69 1.05 5.49 14.38
N PRO A 70 2.17 5.87 13.73
CA PRO A 70 2.08 6.45 12.40
C PRO A 70 1.34 5.48 11.49
N THR A 71 0.41 5.99 10.69
CA THR A 71 -0.34 5.23 9.68
C THR A 71 0.66 4.36 8.91
N LYS A 72 0.60 3.03 9.08
CA LYS A 72 1.54 2.13 8.41
C LYS A 72 1.48 2.45 6.91
N LYS A 73 2.60 2.89 6.31
CA LYS A 73 2.68 3.10 4.85
C LYS A 73 2.32 1.76 4.23
N LYS A 74 1.14 1.66 3.60
CA LYS A 74 0.65 0.42 3.00
C LYS A 74 1.76 -0.11 2.08
N TRP A 75 2.26 -1.30 2.36
CA TRP A 75 3.24 -1.96 1.51
C TRP A 75 2.56 -2.25 0.18
N LYS A 76 2.82 -1.41 -0.82
CA LYS A 76 2.34 -1.67 -2.17
C LYS A 76 3.19 -2.81 -2.73
N PHE A 77 2.58 -3.97 -2.94
CA PHE A 77 3.21 -5.14 -3.57
C PHE A 77 4.03 -4.75 -4.81
N TRP A 78 3.48 -3.87 -5.65
CA TRP A 78 4.14 -3.27 -6.81
C TRP A 78 5.51 -2.65 -6.50
N ARG A 79 5.66 -1.96 -5.37
CA ARG A 79 6.93 -1.35 -4.96
C ARG A 79 8.00 -2.40 -4.66
N VAL A 80 7.61 -3.52 -4.07
CA VAL A 80 8.54 -4.61 -3.77
C VAL A 80 8.99 -5.27 -5.08
N VAL A 81 8.05 -5.53 -6.00
CA VAL A 81 8.35 -6.14 -7.30
C VAL A 81 9.28 -5.27 -8.14
N THR A 82 8.98 -3.98 -8.29
CA THR A 82 9.82 -3.07 -9.10
C THR A 82 11.23 -2.94 -8.53
N ARG A 83 11.37 -2.96 -7.21
CA ARG A 83 12.67 -2.90 -6.53
C ARG A 83 13.51 -4.16 -6.76
N VAL A 84 12.90 -5.34 -6.66
CA VAL A 84 13.60 -6.60 -6.96
C VAL A 84 13.98 -6.67 -8.43
N ALA A 85 13.07 -6.31 -9.33
CA ALA A 85 13.33 -6.29 -10.77
C ALA A 85 14.43 -5.30 -11.15
N GLY A 86 14.43 -4.08 -10.59
CA GLY A 86 15.45 -3.06 -10.82
C GLY A 86 16.86 -3.48 -10.39
N SER A 87 16.96 -4.36 -9.38
CA SER A 87 18.25 -4.93 -8.94
C SER A 87 18.74 -6.08 -9.82
N LEU A 88 17.83 -6.87 -10.40
CA LEU A 88 18.17 -8.10 -11.14
C LEU A 88 18.32 -7.90 -12.66
N LEU A 89 17.52 -7.02 -13.27
CA LEU A 89 17.56 -6.77 -14.71
C LEU A 89 18.93 -6.26 -15.21
N PRO A 90 19.66 -5.37 -14.52
CA PRO A 90 21.01 -4.98 -14.92
C PRO A 90 22.00 -6.16 -14.96
N LEU A 91 21.85 -7.11 -14.04
CA LEU A 91 22.67 -8.32 -14.02
C LEU A 91 22.34 -9.23 -15.20
N LEU A 92 21.04 -9.35 -15.55
CA LEU A 92 20.61 -10.08 -16.74
C LEU A 92 21.13 -9.44 -18.03
N VAL A 93 21.10 -8.10 -18.13
CA VAL A 93 21.70 -7.37 -19.25
C VAL A 93 23.20 -7.70 -19.38
N GLY A 94 23.95 -7.63 -18.27
CA GLY A 94 25.37 -7.96 -18.26
C GLY A 94 25.64 -9.41 -18.64
N PHE A 95 24.82 -10.35 -18.18
CA PHE A 95 24.91 -11.76 -18.55
C PHE A 95 24.58 -12.01 -20.04
N PHE A 96 23.60 -11.29 -20.58
CA PHE A 96 23.17 -11.44 -21.97
C PHE A 96 24.07 -10.72 -22.97
N PHE A 97 24.96 -9.86 -22.48
CA PHE A 97 25.94 -9.17 -23.32
C PHE A 97 26.97 -10.15 -23.86
N ASN A 98 26.80 -10.53 -25.13
CA ASN A 98 27.74 -11.37 -25.87
C ASN A 98 27.98 -10.74 -27.24
N SER A 99 29.16 -10.15 -27.43
CA SER A 99 29.53 -9.41 -28.65
C SER A 99 29.36 -10.23 -29.93
N ASP A 100 29.66 -11.53 -29.88
CA ASP A 100 29.60 -12.39 -31.06
C ASP A 100 28.15 -12.62 -31.50
N LYS A 101 27.26 -12.85 -30.54
CA LYS A 101 25.83 -13.07 -30.77
C LYS A 101 25.05 -11.80 -31.11
N LEU A 102 25.55 -10.62 -30.73
CA LEU A 102 24.93 -9.33 -31.06
C LEU A 102 25.11 -8.93 -32.53
N THR A 103 25.92 -9.68 -33.30
CA THR A 103 26.04 -9.52 -34.75
C THR A 103 24.79 -10.02 -35.50
N ASP A 104 24.06 -10.97 -34.90
CA ASP A 104 22.79 -11.46 -35.44
C ASP A 104 21.68 -10.44 -35.15
N GLY A 105 21.01 -9.96 -36.21
CA GLY A 105 19.99 -8.90 -36.09
C GLY A 105 18.86 -9.24 -35.12
N ASN A 106 18.45 -10.51 -35.01
CA ASN A 106 17.40 -10.93 -34.07
C ASN A 106 17.85 -10.84 -32.60
N ASN A 107 19.10 -11.23 -32.31
CA ASN A 107 19.67 -11.14 -30.96
C ASN A 107 19.93 -9.68 -30.57
N LEU A 108 20.35 -8.85 -31.52
CA LEU A 108 20.52 -7.42 -31.32
C LEU A 108 19.20 -6.73 -30.95
N VAL A 109 18.11 -7.02 -31.67
CA VAL A 109 16.78 -6.48 -31.37
C VAL A 109 16.31 -6.93 -29.98
N LEU A 110 16.48 -8.22 -29.65
CA LEU A 110 16.08 -8.75 -28.35
C LEU A 110 16.90 -8.13 -27.20
N PHE A 111 18.20 -7.94 -27.40
CA PHE A 111 19.07 -7.26 -26.44
C PHE A 111 18.71 -5.77 -26.28
N ALA A 112 18.43 -5.07 -27.38
CA ALA A 112 17.99 -3.67 -27.33
C ALA A 112 16.66 -3.52 -26.57
N LEU A 113 15.69 -4.41 -26.79
CA LEU A 113 14.45 -4.44 -26.02
C LEU A 113 14.70 -4.67 -24.53
N LEU A 114 15.60 -5.61 -24.18
CA LEU A 114 15.97 -5.87 -22.79
C LEU A 114 16.60 -4.62 -22.14
N LEU A 115 17.45 -3.88 -22.86
CA LEU A 115 18.02 -2.62 -22.38
C LEU A 115 16.95 -1.55 -22.12
N VAL A 116 16.03 -1.34 -23.07
CA VAL A 116 14.94 -0.37 -22.92
C VAL A 116 14.06 -0.71 -21.73
N VAL A 117 13.65 -1.98 -21.60
CA VAL A 117 12.84 -2.45 -20.46
C VAL A 117 13.57 -2.24 -19.14
N THR A 118 14.87 -2.57 -19.09
CA THR A 118 15.69 -2.40 -17.88
C THR A 118 15.76 -0.93 -17.47
N ALA A 119 16.00 -0.02 -18.43
CA ALA A 119 16.04 1.41 -18.17
C ALA A 119 14.71 1.93 -17.59
N VAL A 120 13.57 1.54 -18.20
CA VAL A 120 12.23 1.94 -17.72
C VAL A 120 11.97 1.43 -16.30
N VAL A 121 12.26 0.16 -16.02
CA VAL A 121 12.04 -0.42 -14.68
C VAL A 121 12.88 0.28 -13.62
N ILE A 122 14.13 0.61 -13.91
CA ILE A 122 15.00 1.37 -12.99
C ILE A 122 14.41 2.75 -12.72
N THR A 123 14.03 3.49 -13.77
CA THR A 123 13.46 4.83 -13.63
C THR A 123 12.18 4.80 -12.79
N VAL A 124 11.28 3.86 -13.05
CA VAL A 124 10.05 3.68 -12.25
C VAL A 124 10.38 3.33 -10.81
N SER A 125 11.35 2.44 -10.56
CA SER A 125 11.76 2.07 -9.21
C SER A 125 12.30 3.27 -8.43
N VAL A 126 13.10 4.13 -9.06
CA VAL A 126 13.64 5.34 -8.42
C VAL A 126 12.53 6.34 -8.12
N LEU A 127 11.62 6.58 -9.08
CA LEU A 127 10.48 7.49 -8.88
C LEU A 127 9.50 7.02 -7.80
N MET A 128 9.34 5.70 -7.62
CA MET A 128 8.48 5.13 -6.57
C MET A 128 9.12 5.15 -5.17
N ASP A 129 10.43 5.40 -5.08
CA ASP A 129 11.16 5.49 -3.82
C ASP A 129 11.27 6.91 -3.25
N VAL A 130 11.11 7.95 -4.09
CA VAL A 130 10.87 9.35 -3.68
C VAL A 130 9.44 9.51 -3.14
#